data_AF-A0A950WTM0-F1
#
_entry.id   AF-A0A950WTM0-F1
#
_cell.length_a   1.000
_cell.length_b   1.000
_cell.length_c   1.000
_cell.angle_alpha   90.00
_cell.angle_beta   90.00
_cell.angle_gamma   90.00
#
_symmetry.space_group_name_H-M   'P 1'
#
loop_
_entity.id
_entity.type
_entity.pdbx_description
1 polymer ?
#
loop_
_entity_poly.entity_id
_entity_poly.type
_entity_poly.pdbx_seq_one_letter_code
_entity_poly.pdbx_strand_id
1 'polypeptide(L)'
;MALTQDQKIVTRRVGRPNSWTLQAYLDDGGYQGLRKALTMTPEEITQEVLTSNILGRGGAGFEAGKKWSMMRKAKPAYLVVNGDESEPATFKDHMLVENDPHQLVEGALICAFATGADKAFLYVRGEFALGIERVQQAVNEAYAYGAIGQNIFDSGWSIDVVVHM
;
A
#
# COMPACT_ATOMS: atom_id res chain seq x y z
N MET A 1 -10.06 31.99 -2.51
CA MET A 1 -8.94 31.05 -2.34
C MET A 1 -9.05 30.04 -3.48
N ALA A 2 -8.15 30.08 -4.46
CA ALA A 2 -8.24 29.21 -5.62
C ALA A 2 -7.98 27.75 -5.19
N LEU A 3 -8.82 26.82 -5.64
CA LEU A 3 -8.81 25.37 -5.39
C LEU A 3 -7.56 24.63 -5.94
N THR A 4 -6.45 25.31 -6.17
CA THR A 4 -5.31 24.79 -6.97
C THR A 4 -3.97 24.71 -6.22
N GLN A 5 -3.93 25.00 -4.91
CA GLN A 5 -2.70 24.93 -4.10
C GLN A 5 -2.69 23.79 -3.08
N ASP A 6 -3.57 22.80 -3.20
CA ASP A 6 -3.57 21.67 -2.27
C ASP A 6 -2.39 20.73 -2.54
N GLN A 7 -1.70 20.33 -1.47
CA GLN A 7 -0.56 19.41 -1.56
C GLN A 7 -1.03 18.04 -2.07
N LYS A 8 -0.48 17.60 -3.21
CA LYS A 8 -0.69 16.24 -3.71
C LYS A 8 0.08 15.26 -2.82
N ILE A 9 -0.63 14.44 -2.06
CA ILE A 9 -0.04 13.39 -1.24
C ILE A 9 0.05 12.09 -2.06
N VAL A 10 -1.09 11.47 -2.36
CA VAL A 10 -1.16 10.18 -3.06
C VAL A 10 -0.73 10.31 -4.53
N THR A 11 -1.16 11.38 -5.21
CA THR A 11 -0.94 11.56 -6.65
C THR A 11 0.34 12.35 -6.97
N ARG A 12 1.27 12.49 -6.02
CA ARG A 12 2.44 13.36 -6.19
C ARG A 12 3.39 12.94 -7.31
N ARG A 13 3.42 11.62 -7.62
CA ARG A 13 4.27 11.03 -8.67
C ARG A 13 3.53 10.76 -9.97
N VAL A 14 2.21 10.92 -10.02
CA VAL A 14 1.41 10.68 -11.23
C VAL A 14 1.88 11.63 -12.34
N GLY A 15 2.15 11.06 -13.53
CA GLY A 15 2.63 11.80 -14.70
C GLY A 15 4.14 12.06 -14.71
N ARG A 16 4.90 11.62 -13.70
CA ARG A 16 6.37 11.65 -13.77
C ARG A 16 6.88 10.48 -14.61
N PRO A 17 7.91 10.67 -15.47
CA PRO A 17 8.50 9.57 -16.22
C PRO A 17 9.00 8.46 -15.29
N ASN A 18 8.73 7.20 -15.64
CA ASN A 18 9.20 6.01 -14.92
C ASN A 18 8.81 5.95 -13.43
N SER A 19 7.75 6.67 -13.02
CA SER A 19 7.30 6.74 -11.63
C SER A 19 6.92 5.38 -11.03
N TRP A 20 6.67 4.38 -11.88
CA TRP A 20 6.32 3.02 -11.48
C TRP A 20 7.51 2.13 -11.14
N THR A 21 8.73 2.60 -11.35
CA THR A 21 9.96 1.82 -11.07
C THR A 21 10.43 2.00 -9.63
N LEU A 22 11.07 0.96 -9.08
CA LEU A 22 11.70 1.04 -7.76
C LEU A 22 12.67 2.22 -7.64
N GLN A 23 13.53 2.44 -8.63
CA GLN A 23 14.53 3.51 -8.57
C GLN A 23 13.88 4.89 -8.41
N ALA A 24 12.88 5.20 -9.23
CA ALA A 24 12.15 6.47 -9.13
C ALA A 24 11.42 6.60 -7.78
N TYR A 25 10.93 5.49 -7.22
CA TYR A 25 10.31 5.48 -5.90
C TYR A 25 11.33 5.79 -4.79
N LEU A 26 12.51 5.17 -4.84
CA LEU A 26 13.61 5.36 -3.87
C LEU A 26 14.19 6.78 -3.92
N ASP A 27 14.37 7.35 -5.12
CA ASP A 27 14.89 8.71 -5.31
C ASP A 27 14.01 9.77 -4.63
N ASP A 28 12.71 9.47 -4.47
CA ASP A 28 11.72 10.31 -3.82
C ASP A 28 11.39 9.83 -2.38
N GLY A 29 12.30 9.07 -1.75
CA GLY A 29 12.19 8.64 -0.36
C GLY A 29 11.30 7.41 -0.12
N GLY A 30 11.12 6.56 -1.12
CA GLY A 30 10.37 5.32 -1.03
C GLY A 30 10.88 4.36 0.04
N TYR A 31 9.97 3.60 0.65
CA TYR A 31 10.23 2.65 1.75
C TYR A 31 10.74 3.26 3.06
N GLN A 32 10.88 4.59 3.16
CA GLN A 32 11.19 5.24 4.43
C GLN A 32 10.05 5.10 5.44
N GLY A 33 8.79 5.09 4.98
CA GLY A 33 7.62 4.86 5.82
C GLY A 33 7.61 3.45 6.39
N LEU A 34 7.93 2.44 5.56
CA LEU A 34 8.08 1.06 6.01
C LEU A 34 9.23 0.91 7.01
N ARG A 35 10.40 1.51 6.73
CA ARG A 35 11.53 1.49 7.67
C ARG A 35 11.16 2.12 9.02
N LYS A 36 10.45 3.26 9.01
CA LYS A 36 9.92 3.87 10.25
C LYS A 36 8.95 2.91 10.95
N ALA A 37 7.98 2.37 10.23
CA ALA A 37 6.98 1.46 10.79
C ALA A 37 7.61 0.26 11.50
N LEU A 38 8.67 -0.33 10.93
CA LEU A 38 9.38 -1.47 11.54
C LEU A 38 10.14 -1.11 12.84
N THR A 39 10.30 0.17 13.16
CA THR A 39 10.85 0.62 14.46
C THR A 39 9.77 0.84 15.52
N MET A 40 8.50 0.71 15.14
CA MET A 40 7.33 0.94 15.98
C MET A 40 6.63 -0.38 16.31
N THR A 41 5.84 -0.37 17.37
CA THR A 41 4.90 -1.46 17.65
C THR A 41 3.68 -1.39 16.73
N PRO A 42 3.03 -2.54 16.41
CA PRO A 42 1.79 -2.56 15.64
C PRO A 42 0.68 -1.68 16.23
N GLU A 43 0.60 -1.61 17.56
CA GLU A 43 -0.33 -0.76 18.29
C GLU A 43 -0.06 0.74 18.08
N GLU A 44 1.20 1.18 18.08
CA GLU A 44 1.57 2.59 17.80
C GLU A 44 1.21 3.00 16.38
N ILE A 45 1.45 2.14 15.39
CA ILE A 45 1.08 2.41 13.99
C ILE A 45 -0.44 2.51 13.86
N THR A 46 -1.17 1.57 14.47
CA THR A 46 -2.63 1.60 14.48
C THR A 46 -3.17 2.89 15.10
N GLN A 47 -2.53 3.38 16.17
CA GLN A 47 -2.88 4.64 16.80
C GLN A 47 -2.57 5.86 15.91
N GLU A 48 -1.43 5.87 15.20
CA GLU A 48 -1.09 6.94 14.24
C GLU A 48 -2.14 7.01 13.12
N VAL A 49 -2.58 5.87 12.58
CA VAL A 49 -3.66 5.81 11.57
C VAL A 49 -4.99 6.28 12.14
N LEU A 50 -5.33 5.89 13.38
CA LEU A 50 -6.55 6.36 14.05
C LEU A 50 -6.53 7.89 14.23
N THR A 51 -5.43 8.45 14.73
CA THR A 51 -5.27 9.90 14.95
C THR A 51 -5.24 10.69 13.64
N SER A 52 -4.80 10.10 12.54
CA SER A 52 -4.79 10.74 11.21
C SER A 52 -6.19 10.91 10.58
N ASN A 53 -7.23 10.31 11.16
CA ASN A 53 -8.61 10.34 10.65
C ASN A 53 -8.75 9.89 9.18
N ILE A 54 -7.92 8.94 8.74
CA ILE A 54 -8.05 8.35 7.41
C ILE A 54 -9.36 7.55 7.33
N LEU A 55 -10.19 7.91 6.36
CA LEU A 55 -11.43 7.20 6.05
C LEU A 55 -11.22 6.22 4.89
N GLY A 56 -12.01 5.14 4.87
CA GLY A 56 -12.07 4.20 3.77
C GLY A 56 -12.48 4.88 2.46
N ARG A 57 -11.63 4.78 1.43
CA ARG A 57 -11.81 5.43 0.12
C ARG A 57 -12.56 4.60 -0.92
N GLY A 58 -13.11 3.45 -0.52
CA GLY A 58 -13.96 2.58 -1.34
C GLY A 58 -15.47 2.87 -1.22
N GLY A 59 -15.86 4.07 -0.75
CA GLY A 59 -17.26 4.49 -0.67
C GLY A 59 -17.89 4.39 0.74
N ALA A 60 -17.54 3.38 1.54
CA ALA A 60 -18.14 3.18 2.87
C ALA A 60 -17.76 4.24 3.91
N GLY A 61 -16.64 4.95 3.72
CA GLY A 61 -16.23 6.05 4.60
C GLY A 61 -15.87 5.66 6.04
N PHE A 62 -15.72 4.37 6.35
CA PHE A 62 -15.38 3.91 7.70
C PHE A 62 -13.94 4.27 8.08
N GLU A 63 -13.72 4.67 9.34
CA GLU A 63 -12.38 5.02 9.85
C GLU A 63 -11.41 3.84 9.77
N ALA A 64 -10.30 4.01 9.04
CA ALA A 64 -9.32 2.96 8.82
C ALA A 64 -8.67 2.49 10.12
N GLY A 65 -8.24 3.41 11.00
CA GLY A 65 -7.62 3.06 12.28
C GLY A 65 -8.57 2.30 13.21
N LYS A 66 -9.87 2.65 13.19
CA LYS A 66 -10.90 1.93 13.93
C LYS A 66 -11.13 0.52 13.38
N LYS A 67 -11.04 0.34 12.06
CA LYS A 67 -11.10 -1.00 11.44
C LYS A 67 -9.90 -1.85 11.88
N TRP A 68 -8.71 -1.27 11.93
CA TRP A 68 -7.49 -1.97 12.32
C TRP A 68 -7.54 -2.40 13.80
N SER A 69 -8.04 -1.56 14.70
CA SER A 69 -8.15 -1.90 16.13
C SER A 69 -9.16 -3.01 16.44
N MET A 70 -10.06 -3.33 15.51
CA MET A 70 -11.00 -4.45 15.61
C MET A 70 -10.38 -5.80 15.23
N MET A 71 -9.16 -5.82 14.67
CA MET A 71 -8.50 -7.05 14.26
C MET A 71 -8.18 -7.93 15.47
N ARG A 72 -8.60 -9.19 15.41
CA ARG A 72 -8.26 -10.19 16.43
C ARG A 72 -6.85 -10.70 16.20
N LYS A 73 -6.10 -10.98 17.27
CA LYS A 73 -4.79 -11.63 17.23
C LYS A 73 -4.91 -13.13 16.93
N ALA A 74 -5.48 -13.47 15.78
CA ALA A 74 -5.68 -14.84 15.30
C ALA A 74 -4.79 -15.10 14.06
N LYS A 75 -4.38 -16.36 13.89
CA LYS A 75 -3.48 -16.79 12.81
C LYS A 75 -4.08 -17.98 12.05
N PRO A 76 -3.92 -18.06 10.71
CA PRO A 76 -3.30 -17.05 9.85
C PRO A 76 -4.20 -15.82 9.67
N ALA A 77 -3.58 -14.65 9.53
CA ALA A 77 -4.24 -13.40 9.17
C ALA A 77 -3.81 -12.96 7.78
N TYR A 78 -4.74 -12.36 7.03
CA TYR A 78 -4.51 -11.95 5.65
C TYR A 78 -4.86 -10.49 5.46
N LEU A 79 -4.03 -9.77 4.69
CA LEU A 79 -4.40 -8.48 4.13
C LEU A 79 -4.93 -8.69 2.71
N VAL A 80 -6.04 -8.06 2.38
CA VAL A 80 -6.55 -7.98 1.01
C VAL A 80 -6.64 -6.52 0.61
N VAL A 81 -5.87 -6.14 -0.40
CA VAL A 81 -6.02 -4.85 -1.10
C VAL A 81 -7.04 -5.07 -2.22
N ASN A 82 -8.12 -4.31 -2.18
CA ASN A 82 -9.16 -4.33 -3.18
C ASN A 82 -8.87 -3.28 -4.28
N GLY A 83 -8.40 -3.73 -5.43
CA GLY A 83 -8.23 -2.94 -6.66
C GLY A 83 -9.33 -3.20 -7.70
N ASP A 84 -10.51 -3.66 -7.28
CA ASP A 84 -11.69 -3.80 -8.13
C ASP A 84 -12.42 -2.45 -8.32
N GLU A 85 -11.84 -1.56 -9.12
CA GLU A 85 -12.47 -0.28 -9.47
C GLU A 85 -13.51 -0.47 -10.57
N SER A 86 -14.62 -1.13 -10.23
CA SER A 86 -15.68 -1.55 -11.17
C SER A 86 -16.92 -0.65 -11.20
N GLU A 87 -17.04 0.31 -10.28
CA GLU A 87 -18.16 1.25 -10.26
C GLU A 87 -18.07 2.24 -11.44
N PRO A 88 -19.17 2.48 -12.18
CA PRO A 88 -19.16 3.44 -13.29
C PRO A 88 -18.64 4.82 -12.88
N ALA A 89 -17.81 5.42 -13.73
CA ALA A 89 -17.16 6.72 -13.50
C ALA A 89 -16.17 6.79 -12.32
N THR A 90 -15.76 5.65 -11.75
CA THR A 90 -14.59 5.59 -10.86
C THR A 90 -13.33 5.28 -11.66
N PHE A 91 -12.31 6.13 -11.50
CA PHE A 91 -11.04 6.07 -12.24
C PHE A 91 -9.89 6.67 -11.41
N LYS A 92 -9.96 6.54 -10.09
CA LYS A 92 -8.95 7.07 -9.17
C LYS A 92 -7.88 6.05 -8.82
N ASP A 93 -8.25 4.77 -8.69
CA ASP A 93 -7.36 3.73 -8.19
C ASP A 93 -6.44 3.22 -9.30
N HIS A 94 -6.94 3.09 -10.54
CA HIS A 94 -6.11 2.71 -11.69
C HIS A 94 -4.91 3.64 -11.85
N MET A 95 -5.07 4.95 -11.57
CA MET A 95 -3.97 5.91 -11.63
C MET A 95 -2.84 5.53 -10.67
N LEU A 96 -3.16 5.09 -9.44
CA LEU A 96 -2.14 4.69 -8.47
C LEU A 96 -1.49 3.37 -8.88
N VAL A 97 -2.30 2.38 -9.25
CA VAL A 97 -1.86 1.04 -9.67
C VAL A 97 -0.89 1.15 -10.86
N GLU A 98 -1.19 2.00 -11.83
CA GLU A 98 -0.35 2.16 -13.02
C GLU A 98 0.84 3.10 -12.80
N ASN A 99 0.69 4.20 -12.06
CA ASN A 99 1.72 5.24 -12.04
C ASN A 99 2.64 5.16 -10.81
N ASP A 100 2.18 4.60 -9.68
CA ASP A 100 2.97 4.54 -8.45
C ASP A 100 2.67 3.25 -7.65
N PRO A 101 2.83 2.06 -8.26
CA PRO A 101 2.58 0.77 -7.61
C PRO A 101 3.41 0.54 -6.35
N HIS A 102 4.64 1.09 -6.26
CA HIS A 102 5.44 0.96 -5.04
C HIS A 102 4.82 1.68 -3.84
N GLN A 103 4.12 2.80 -4.05
CA GLN A 103 3.35 3.45 -2.98
C GLN A 103 2.23 2.55 -2.45
N LEU A 104 1.55 1.84 -3.36
CA LEU A 104 0.52 0.86 -2.99
C LEU A 104 1.13 -0.30 -2.20
N VAL A 105 2.25 -0.85 -2.69
CA VAL A 105 2.97 -1.95 -2.04
C VAL A 105 3.45 -1.53 -0.65
N GLU A 106 4.10 -0.36 -0.51
CA GLU A 106 4.57 0.12 0.79
C GLU A 106 3.42 0.31 1.79
N GLY A 107 2.32 0.92 1.36
CA GLY A 107 1.12 1.08 2.19
C GLY A 107 0.52 -0.25 2.63
N ALA A 108 0.51 -1.26 1.73
CA ALA A 108 0.06 -2.61 2.05
C ALA A 108 0.96 -3.28 3.10
N LEU A 109 2.29 -3.12 2.99
CA LEU A 109 3.24 -3.69 3.94
C LEU A 109 3.10 -3.06 5.33
N ILE A 110 2.97 -1.73 5.42
CA ILE A 110 2.72 -1.04 6.69
C ILE A 110 1.42 -1.52 7.34
N CYS A 111 0.35 -1.62 6.55
CA CYS A 111 -0.94 -2.15 7.00
C CYS A 111 -0.81 -3.60 7.50
N ALA A 112 -0.14 -4.46 6.73
CA ALA A 112 0.05 -5.85 7.08
C ALA A 112 0.85 -6.01 8.38
N PHE A 113 1.93 -5.23 8.56
CA PHE A 113 2.71 -5.22 9.78
C PHE A 113 1.87 -4.79 10.98
N ALA A 114 1.15 -3.66 10.87
CA ALA A 114 0.31 -3.12 11.95
C ALA A 114 -0.86 -4.04 12.33
N THR A 115 -1.41 -4.78 11.38
CA THR A 115 -2.55 -5.69 11.61
C THR A 115 -2.12 -7.13 11.87
N GLY A 116 -0.83 -7.43 11.82
CA GLY A 116 -0.27 -8.76 12.04
C GLY A 116 -0.66 -9.76 10.95
N ALA A 117 -0.80 -9.34 9.70
CA ALA A 117 -1.04 -10.25 8.57
C ALA A 117 0.21 -11.07 8.24
N ASP A 118 0.02 -12.34 7.92
CA ASP A 118 1.08 -13.29 7.53
C ASP A 118 1.31 -13.30 6.01
N LYS A 119 0.30 -12.87 5.25
CA LYS A 119 0.33 -12.79 3.79
C LYS A 119 -0.59 -11.68 3.31
N ALA A 120 -0.20 -11.00 2.24
CA ALA A 120 -1.03 -9.98 1.60
C ALA A 120 -1.40 -10.40 0.17
N PHE A 121 -2.63 -10.07 -0.23
CA PHE A 121 -3.13 -10.24 -1.58
C PHE A 121 -3.45 -8.87 -2.17
N LEU A 122 -2.90 -8.58 -3.33
CA LEU A 122 -3.22 -7.41 -4.15
C LEU A 122 -4.13 -7.87 -5.27
N TYR A 123 -5.45 -7.71 -5.09
CA TYR A 123 -6.41 -7.98 -6.16
C TYR A 123 -6.49 -6.77 -7.07
N VAL A 124 -6.26 -6.94 -8.37
CA VAL A 124 -6.41 -5.89 -9.38
C VAL A 124 -7.28 -6.44 -10.49
N ARG A 125 -8.35 -5.72 -10.85
CA ARG A 125 -9.29 -6.17 -11.88
C ARG A 125 -8.60 -6.44 -13.22
N GLY A 126 -9.07 -7.47 -13.93
CA GLY A 126 -8.49 -7.92 -15.20
C GLY A 126 -8.47 -6.88 -16.32
N GLU A 127 -9.32 -5.86 -16.27
CA GLU A 127 -9.34 -4.78 -17.25
C GLU A 127 -8.16 -3.80 -17.12
N PHE A 128 -7.44 -3.81 -16.00
CA PHE A 128 -6.26 -2.98 -15.78
C PHE A 128 -4.97 -3.72 -16.16
N ALA A 129 -4.86 -4.17 -17.41
CA ALA A 129 -3.74 -4.99 -17.88
C ALA A 129 -2.35 -4.36 -17.56
N LEU A 130 -2.17 -3.06 -17.86
CA LEU A 130 -0.94 -2.34 -17.53
C LEU A 130 -0.72 -2.24 -16.02
N GLY A 131 -1.79 -2.01 -15.26
CA GLY A 131 -1.74 -1.94 -13.81
C GLY A 131 -1.28 -3.25 -13.17
N ILE A 132 -1.79 -4.38 -13.64
CA ILE A 132 -1.38 -5.71 -13.17
C ILE A 132 0.09 -5.96 -13.46
N GLU A 133 0.55 -5.67 -14.67
CA GLU A 133 1.96 -5.82 -15.06
C GLU A 133 2.88 -4.99 -14.15
N ARG A 134 2.54 -3.72 -13.92
CA ARG A 134 3.33 -2.80 -13.09
C ARG A 134 3.29 -3.14 -11.61
N VAL A 135 2.16 -3.57 -11.06
CA VAL A 135 2.08 -4.04 -9.68
C VAL A 135 2.89 -5.32 -9.51
N GLN A 136 2.80 -6.27 -10.44
CA GLN A 136 3.62 -7.48 -10.38
C GLN A 136 5.11 -7.17 -10.48
N GLN A 137 5.50 -6.24 -11.36
CA GLN A 137 6.88 -5.74 -11.45
C GLN A 137 7.31 -5.12 -10.11
N ALA A 138 6.52 -4.20 -9.54
CA ALA A 138 6.85 -3.55 -8.29
C ALA A 138 6.97 -4.52 -7.11
N VAL A 139 6.12 -5.55 -7.05
CA VAL A 139 6.22 -6.63 -6.06
C VAL A 139 7.53 -7.40 -6.24
N ASN A 140 7.87 -7.79 -7.48
CA ASN A 140 9.13 -8.49 -7.77
C ASN A 140 10.37 -7.65 -7.40
N GLU A 141 10.36 -6.37 -7.75
CA GLU A 141 11.41 -5.42 -7.40
C GLU A 141 11.53 -5.25 -5.87
N ALA A 142 10.40 -5.23 -5.15
CA ALA A 142 10.37 -5.14 -3.69
C ALA A 142 10.91 -6.41 -3.01
N TYR A 143 10.67 -7.61 -3.58
CA TYR A 143 11.36 -8.84 -3.14
C TYR A 143 12.88 -8.72 -3.35
N ALA A 144 13.31 -8.29 -4.53
CA ALA A 144 14.74 -8.15 -4.86
C ALA A 144 15.45 -7.11 -3.98
N TYR A 145 14.75 -6.02 -3.62
CA TYR A 145 15.25 -4.97 -2.73
C TYR A 145 15.23 -5.36 -1.24
N GLY A 146 14.59 -6.47 -0.87
CA GLY A 146 14.45 -6.91 0.52
C GLY A 146 13.38 -6.16 1.31
N ALA A 147 12.44 -5.50 0.64
CA ALA A 147 11.25 -4.90 1.24
C ALA A 147 10.10 -5.91 1.42
N ILE A 148 10.15 -7.05 0.75
CA ILE A 148 9.25 -8.19 0.90
C ILE A 148 10.09 -9.46 1.05
N GLY A 149 9.56 -10.46 1.75
CA GLY A 149 10.22 -11.75 1.93
C GLY A 149 10.54 -12.03 3.39
N GLN A 150 11.72 -12.58 3.64
CA GLN A 150 12.16 -12.98 4.98
C GLN A 150 13.00 -11.90 5.64
N ASN A 151 12.77 -11.67 6.95
CA ASN A 151 13.57 -10.76 7.78
C ASN A 151 13.77 -9.38 7.13
N ILE A 152 12.66 -8.74 6.74
CA ILE A 152 12.64 -7.49 5.98
C ILE A 152 13.43 -6.42 6.73
N PHE A 153 14.48 -5.90 6.09
CA PHE A 153 15.41 -4.93 6.66
C PHE A 153 15.94 -5.29 8.06
N ASP A 154 16.22 -6.58 8.29
CA ASP A 154 16.72 -7.12 9.56
C ASP A 154 15.80 -6.90 10.77
N SER A 155 14.51 -6.69 10.52
CA SER A 155 13.51 -6.42 11.57
C SER A 155 13.00 -7.66 12.32
N GLY A 156 13.30 -8.86 11.82
CA GLY A 156 12.68 -10.11 12.28
C GLY A 156 11.26 -10.35 11.76
N TRP A 157 10.69 -9.41 11.00
CA TRP A 157 9.37 -9.56 10.36
C TRP A 157 9.49 -10.08 8.93
N SER A 158 8.55 -10.93 8.53
CA SER A 158 8.48 -11.55 7.21
C SER A 158 7.05 -11.49 6.68
N ILE A 159 6.90 -11.33 5.37
CA ILE A 159 5.60 -11.42 4.70
C ILE A 159 5.76 -11.89 3.25
N ASP A 160 4.76 -12.63 2.79
CA ASP A 160 4.59 -13.00 1.38
C ASP A 160 3.45 -12.18 0.74
N VAL A 161 3.64 -11.75 -0.50
CA VAL A 161 2.71 -10.89 -1.23
C VAL A 161 2.37 -11.52 -2.57
N VAL A 162 1.08 -11.69 -2.83
CA VAL A 162 0.56 -12.28 -4.07
C VAL A 162 -0.27 -11.26 -4.83
N VAL A 163 0.02 -11.07 -6.11
CA VAL A 163 -0.84 -10.30 -7.03
C VAL A 163 -1.87 -11.26 -7.63
N HIS A 164 -3.13 -10.88 -7.60
CA HIS A 164 -4.24 -11.65 -8.16
C HIS A 164 -5.05 -10.80 -9.14
N MET A 165 -5.55 -11.46 -10.19
CA MET A 165 -6.39 -10.90 -11.24
C MET A 165 -7.73 -11.63 -11.27
#